data_AF-A0A1B9GC63-F1
#
_entry.id   AF-A0A1B9GC63-F1
#
_cell.length_a   1.000
_cell.length_b   1.000
_cell.length_c   1.000
_cell.angle_alpha   90.00
_cell.angle_beta   90.00
_cell.angle_gamma   90.00
#
_symmetry.space_group_name_H-M   'P 1'
#
loop_
_entity.id
_entity.type
_entity.pdbx_description
1 polymer ?
#
loop_
_entity_poly.entity_id
_entity_poly.type
_entity_poly.pdbx_seq_one_letter_code
_entity_poly.pdbx_strand_id
1 'polypeptide(L)'
;MTRPKSKQSPPPPSNSSPEGYCQSCGRLLPRENKSDPTARKYCSSTCRGHGKSLHLRGIRSELVKAYHKSLNDRPTGQVILCSEVEKIVFDPSQNTTPTSTLDEIGDNLKEGGDSRSKLSPTEQREESRRAARRLVAFGFPSQGIPEEQREVEAIQNGKIVETSFAKGEWGIRWK
;
A
#
# COMPACT_ATOMS: atom_id res chain seq x y z
N MET A 1 17.69 -25.67 -27.16
CA MET A 1 17.13 -25.55 -25.80
C MET A 1 15.83 -24.75 -25.89
N THR A 2 14.69 -25.42 -25.74
CA THR A 2 13.35 -24.86 -26.01
C THR A 2 12.84 -24.10 -24.79
N ARG A 3 12.57 -22.80 -24.94
CA ARG A 3 12.04 -21.89 -23.91
C ARG A 3 10.56 -22.21 -23.64
N PRO A 4 10.14 -22.60 -22.42
CA PRO A 4 8.73 -22.82 -22.16
C PRO A 4 7.97 -21.49 -22.21
N LYS A 5 6.92 -21.45 -23.02
CA LYS A 5 6.10 -20.28 -23.29
C LYS A 5 4.87 -20.34 -22.39
N SER A 6 5.00 -19.96 -21.12
CA SER A 6 3.82 -19.84 -20.24
C SER A 6 3.19 -18.45 -20.40
N LYS A 7 2.15 -18.39 -21.26
CA LYS A 7 1.16 -17.31 -21.26
C LYS A 7 0.06 -17.71 -20.26
N GLN A 8 0.28 -17.50 -18.97
CA GLN A 8 -0.82 -17.54 -18.01
C GLN A 8 -1.44 -16.15 -17.93
N SER A 9 -2.72 -16.07 -18.28
CA SER A 9 -3.55 -14.89 -18.02
C SER A 9 -3.56 -14.62 -16.51
N PRO A 10 -3.49 -13.35 -16.06
CA PRO A 10 -3.63 -13.05 -14.65
C PRO A 10 -4.98 -13.59 -14.13
N PRO A 11 -5.01 -14.24 -12.96
CA PRO A 11 -6.25 -14.73 -12.37
C PRO A 11 -7.21 -13.57 -12.10
N PRO A 12 -8.54 -13.82 -12.14
CA PRO A 12 -9.54 -12.82 -11.79
C PRO A 12 -9.33 -12.34 -10.34
N PRO A 13 -9.64 -11.08 -10.02
CA PRO A 13 -9.49 -10.55 -8.67
C PRO A 13 -10.35 -11.38 -7.70
N SER A 14 -9.72 -11.93 -6.67
CA SER A 14 -10.40 -12.73 -5.64
C SER A 14 -11.12 -11.79 -4.68
N ASN A 15 -12.44 -11.93 -4.58
CA ASN A 15 -13.29 -11.15 -3.65
C ASN A 15 -12.75 -11.20 -2.21
N SER A 16 -12.34 -10.03 -1.71
CA SER A 16 -12.52 -9.49 -0.35
C SER A 16 -12.67 -10.44 0.84
N SER A 17 -11.72 -11.37 1.01
CA SER A 17 -11.41 -11.88 2.35
C SER A 17 -9.98 -11.45 2.74
N PRO A 18 -9.77 -10.89 3.94
CA PRO A 18 -8.42 -10.53 4.42
C PRO A 18 -7.54 -11.78 4.63
N GLU A 19 -8.16 -12.96 4.62
CA GLU A 19 -7.52 -14.26 4.62
C GLU A 19 -6.80 -14.48 3.29
N GLY A 20 -5.47 -14.57 3.36
CA GLY A 20 -4.62 -14.84 2.20
C GLY A 20 -3.79 -13.66 1.71
N TYR A 21 -3.72 -12.54 2.44
CA TYR A 21 -2.76 -11.46 2.13
C TYR A 21 -1.69 -11.29 3.22
N CYS A 22 -0.49 -10.92 2.82
CA CYS A 22 0.59 -10.63 3.74
C CYS A 22 0.33 -9.32 4.49
N GLN A 23 0.33 -9.37 5.82
CA GLN A 23 0.05 -8.19 6.66
C GLN A 23 1.11 -7.07 6.55
N SER A 24 2.32 -7.35 6.09
CA SER A 24 3.37 -6.33 5.92
C SER A 24 3.38 -5.69 4.52
N CYS A 25 3.28 -6.50 3.47
CA CYS A 25 3.48 -6.03 2.09
C CYS A 25 2.23 -6.08 1.23
N GLY A 26 1.12 -6.64 1.72
CA GLY A 26 -0.16 -6.79 1.04
C GLY A 26 -0.13 -7.71 -0.18
N ARG A 27 0.89 -8.58 -0.33
CA ARG A 27 0.92 -9.60 -1.39
C ARG A 27 0.04 -10.79 -1.02
N LEU A 28 -0.62 -11.35 -2.01
CA LEU A 28 -1.32 -12.62 -1.94
C LEU A 28 -0.36 -13.72 -1.49
N LEU A 29 -0.73 -14.42 -0.43
CA LEU A 29 -0.01 -15.55 0.11
C LEU A 29 -0.35 -16.81 -0.69
N PRO A 30 0.63 -17.70 -0.90
CA PRO A 30 0.36 -19.00 -1.50
C PRO A 30 -0.66 -19.75 -0.63
N ARG A 31 -1.49 -20.58 -1.29
CA ARG A 31 -2.50 -21.42 -0.62
C ARG A 31 -1.86 -22.19 0.53
N GLU A 32 -2.60 -22.26 1.63
CA GLU A 32 -2.16 -22.92 2.85
C GLU A 32 -1.87 -24.40 2.56
N ASN A 33 -0.72 -24.88 3.05
CA ASN A 33 -0.40 -26.28 2.99
C ASN A 33 -1.30 -27.02 3.98
N LYS A 34 -2.05 -28.02 3.51
CA LYS A 34 -2.96 -28.85 4.33
C LYS A 34 -2.29 -29.47 5.58
N SER A 35 -0.96 -29.50 5.61
CA SER A 35 -0.15 -30.09 6.68
C SER A 35 0.11 -29.16 7.88
N ASP A 36 -0.09 -27.84 7.75
CA ASP A 36 0.09 -26.90 8.85
C ASP A 36 -1.17 -26.01 8.95
N PRO A 37 -2.02 -26.21 9.98
CA PRO A 37 -3.27 -25.46 10.14
C PRO A 37 -3.04 -24.00 10.55
N THR A 38 -1.80 -23.56 10.77
CA THR A 38 -1.52 -22.19 11.18
C THR A 38 -1.59 -21.24 9.99
N ALA A 39 -2.57 -20.34 10.01
CA ALA A 39 -2.72 -19.31 8.98
C ALA A 39 -1.46 -18.44 8.87
N ARG A 40 -0.83 -18.46 7.69
CA ARG A 40 0.39 -17.68 7.44
C ARG A 40 0.02 -16.19 7.36
N LYS A 41 0.67 -15.36 8.18
CA LYS A 41 0.44 -13.89 8.18
C LYS A 41 1.40 -13.11 7.28
N TYR A 42 2.59 -13.68 7.00
CA TYR A 42 3.66 -13.00 6.27
C TYR A 42 4.21 -13.88 5.16
N CYS A 43 4.59 -13.27 4.03
CA CYS A 43 5.15 -13.99 2.89
C CYS A 43 6.64 -14.36 3.07
N SER A 44 7.35 -13.72 4.01
CA SER A 44 8.77 -13.96 4.28
C SER A 44 9.18 -13.51 5.69
N SER A 45 10.34 -13.98 6.15
CA SER A 45 11.00 -13.51 7.38
C SER A 45 11.26 -12.01 7.35
N THR A 46 11.67 -11.48 6.18
CA THR A 46 11.85 -10.04 5.96
C THR A 46 10.54 -9.29 6.20
N CYS A 47 9.42 -9.74 5.65
CA CYS A 47 8.12 -9.11 5.90
C CYS A 47 7.68 -9.20 7.37
N ARG A 48 8.04 -10.28 8.06
CA ARG A 48 7.78 -10.41 9.51
C ARG A 48 8.57 -9.39 10.34
N GLY A 49 9.82 -9.12 9.98
CA GLY A 49 10.64 -8.08 10.63
C GLY A 49 10.20 -6.66 10.25
N HIS A 50 9.96 -6.43 8.96
CA HIS A 50 9.59 -5.13 8.41
C HIS A 50 8.22 -4.64 8.90
N GLY A 51 7.31 -5.57 9.25
CA GLY A 51 6.05 -5.24 9.92
C GLY A 51 6.24 -4.50 11.25
N LYS A 52 7.37 -4.73 11.94
CA LYS A 52 7.66 -4.23 13.29
C LYS A 52 8.60 -3.01 13.31
N SER A 53 9.11 -2.56 12.18
CA SER A 53 10.04 -1.43 12.13
C SER A 53 9.33 -0.13 12.51
N LEU A 54 9.81 0.54 13.55
CA LEU A 54 9.26 1.80 14.05
C LEU A 54 9.43 2.93 13.03
N HIS A 55 10.60 3.01 12.39
CA HIS A 55 10.89 4.02 11.36
C HIS A 55 9.93 3.93 10.17
N LEU A 56 9.65 2.71 9.71
CA LEU A 56 8.76 2.48 8.57
C LEU A 56 7.29 2.67 8.94
N ARG A 57 6.93 2.59 10.23
CA ARG A 57 5.55 2.83 10.69
C ARG A 57 5.11 4.27 10.39
N GLY A 58 5.97 5.25 10.63
CA GLY A 58 5.69 6.67 10.31
C GLY A 58 5.45 6.86 8.82
N ILE A 59 6.40 6.39 7.99
CA ILE A 59 6.33 6.49 6.53
C ILE A 59 5.05 5.83 5.98
N ARG A 60 4.67 4.66 6.51
CA ARG A 60 3.44 3.97 6.09
C ARG A 60 2.18 4.74 6.41
N SER A 61 2.12 5.39 7.57
CA SER A 61 1.00 6.23 7.96
C SER A 61 0.89 7.46 7.05
N GLU A 62 2.02 8.10 6.74
CA GLU A 62 2.07 9.22 5.79
C GLU A 62 1.60 8.81 4.38
N LEU A 63 2.06 7.67 3.86
CA LEU A 63 1.63 7.16 2.56
C LEU A 63 0.12 6.90 2.54
N VAL A 64 -0.45 6.30 3.60
CA VAL A 64 -1.90 6.04 3.69
C VAL A 64 -2.70 7.34 3.68
N LYS A 65 -2.26 8.35 4.46
CA LYS A 65 -2.88 9.68 4.46
C LYS A 65 -2.80 10.36 3.09
N ALA A 66 -1.65 10.25 2.43
CA ALA A 66 -1.46 10.80 1.08
C ALA A 66 -2.38 10.12 0.06
N TYR A 67 -2.51 8.79 0.08
CA TYR A 67 -3.49 8.10 -0.75
C TYR A 67 -4.93 8.56 -0.47
N HIS A 68 -5.32 8.65 0.81
CA HIS A 68 -6.67 9.07 1.21
C HIS A 68 -6.99 10.47 0.69
N LYS A 69 -6.08 11.42 0.91
CA LYS A 69 -6.20 12.80 0.43
C LYS A 69 -6.31 12.84 -1.10
N SER A 70 -5.36 12.23 -1.81
CA SER A 70 -5.36 12.23 -3.29
C SER A 70 -6.60 11.60 -3.89
N LEU A 71 -7.14 10.55 -3.26
CA LEU A 71 -8.37 9.91 -3.70
C LEU A 71 -9.62 10.77 -3.44
N ASN A 72 -9.63 11.60 -2.40
CA ASN A 72 -10.75 12.51 -2.10
C ASN A 72 -10.74 13.79 -2.93
N ASP A 73 -9.55 14.28 -3.27
CA ASP A 73 -9.38 15.48 -4.10
C ASP A 73 -9.80 15.26 -5.57
N ARG A 74 -10.01 14.00 -5.98
CA ARG A 74 -10.31 13.62 -7.35
C ARG A 74 -11.71 13.02 -7.51
N PRO A 75 -12.35 13.20 -8.68
CA PRO A 75 -13.62 12.57 -8.97
C PRO A 75 -13.50 11.03 -8.96
N THR A 76 -14.59 10.37 -8.59
CA THR A 76 -14.70 8.90 -8.59
C THR A 76 -14.32 8.34 -9.97
N GLY A 77 -13.52 7.27 -9.98
CA GLY A 77 -13.05 6.61 -11.20
C GLY A 77 -11.65 7.02 -11.65
N GLN A 78 -11.09 8.12 -11.15
CA GLN A 78 -9.72 8.53 -11.46
C GLN A 78 -8.69 7.71 -10.68
N VAL A 79 -7.63 7.30 -11.38
CA VAL A 79 -6.56 6.47 -10.81
C VAL A 79 -5.49 7.35 -10.17
N ILE A 80 -5.10 7.02 -8.95
CA ILE A 80 -3.91 7.55 -8.26
C ILE A 80 -2.76 6.57 -8.45
N LEU A 81 -1.71 7.01 -9.14
CA LEU A 81 -0.54 6.17 -9.41
C LEU A 81 0.34 6.03 -8.16
N CYS A 82 0.97 4.86 -7.96
CA CYS A 82 1.90 4.68 -6.84
C CYS A 82 3.09 5.64 -6.89
N SER A 83 3.55 5.98 -8.10
CA SER A 83 4.63 6.93 -8.38
C SER A 83 4.26 8.36 -8.00
N GLU A 84 2.97 8.69 -8.03
CA GLU A 84 2.48 10.00 -7.64
C GLU A 84 2.55 10.19 -6.12
N VAL A 85 2.03 9.22 -5.37
CA VAL A 85 2.06 9.25 -3.90
C VAL A 85 3.48 9.13 -3.36
N GLU A 86 4.35 8.39 -4.05
CA GLU A 86 5.79 8.36 -3.77
C GLU A 86 6.38 9.78 -3.77
N LYS A 87 6.10 10.58 -4.81
CA LYS A 87 6.59 11.96 -4.89
C LYS A 87 5.99 12.85 -3.81
N ILE A 88 4.70 12.72 -3.51
CA ILE A 88 4.04 13.53 -2.47
C ILE A 88 4.71 13.34 -1.10
N VAL A 89 5.09 12.10 -0.76
CA VAL A 89 5.64 11.78 0.57
C VAL A 89 7.16 11.96 0.65
N PHE A 90 7.89 11.65 -0.42
CA PHE A 90 9.36 11.62 -0.38
C PHE A 90 10.04 12.81 -1.08
N ASP A 91 9.32 13.61 -1.87
CA ASP A 91 9.88 14.81 -2.51
C ASP A 91 9.71 16.03 -1.59
N PRO A 92 10.80 16.63 -1.09
CA PRO A 92 10.74 17.79 -0.20
C PRO A 92 10.12 19.02 -0.88
N SER A 93 10.11 19.10 -2.21
CA SER A 93 9.56 20.25 -2.94
C SER A 93 8.03 20.34 -2.90
N GLN A 94 7.34 19.23 -2.59
CA GLN A 94 5.87 19.16 -2.60
C GLN A 94 5.25 19.34 -1.21
N ASN A 95 6.07 19.54 -0.17
CA ASN A 95 5.63 19.54 1.23
C ASN A 95 5.08 20.91 1.70
N THR A 96 4.36 21.63 0.85
CA THR A 96 3.61 22.83 1.23
C THR A 96 2.20 22.45 1.65
N THR A 97 2.03 21.90 2.86
CA THR A 97 0.68 21.78 3.45
C THR A 97 0.58 22.70 4.67
N PRO A 98 0.06 23.93 4.55
CA PRO A 98 -0.43 24.68 5.69
C PRO A 98 -1.74 24.03 6.16
N THR A 99 -1.67 23.18 7.18
CA THR A 99 -2.88 22.59 7.77
C THR A 99 -3.41 23.56 8.82
N SER A 100 -4.37 24.39 8.42
CA SER A 100 -5.17 25.25 9.30
C SER A 100 -6.58 24.65 9.42
N THR A 101 -6.77 23.67 10.30
CA THR A 101 -8.07 23.41 10.93
C THR A 101 -7.83 22.70 12.25
N LEU A 102 -8.36 23.31 13.31
CA LEU A 102 -8.35 22.86 14.69
C LEU A 102 -9.15 21.56 14.80
N ASP A 103 -8.50 20.51 15.28
CA ASP A 103 -9.09 19.53 16.21
C ASP A 103 -7.94 18.87 16.97
N GLU A 104 -7.82 19.22 18.25
CA GLU A 104 -6.88 18.65 19.20
C GLU A 104 -7.38 17.29 19.69
N ILE A 105 -6.49 16.30 19.77
CA ILE A 105 -6.17 15.50 20.97
C ILE A 105 -4.89 14.70 20.68
N GLY A 106 -3.82 15.10 21.36
CA GLY A 106 -2.71 14.30 21.92
C GLY A 106 -2.07 13.18 21.10
N ASP A 107 -0.85 13.42 20.62
CA ASP A 107 0.31 12.68 21.12
C ASP A 107 1.62 13.41 20.77
N ASN A 108 2.33 13.85 21.80
CA ASN A 108 3.58 14.58 21.73
C ASN A 108 4.73 13.57 21.51
N LEU A 109 5.32 13.56 20.31
CA LEU A 109 6.67 13.02 20.12
C LEU A 109 7.54 14.05 19.42
N LYS A 110 8.52 14.54 20.17
CA LYS A 110 9.57 15.50 19.79
C LYS A 110 10.34 15.08 18.53
N GLU A 111 10.74 16.13 17.79
CA GLU A 111 11.89 16.27 16.90
C GLU A 111 12.73 15.00 16.66
N GLY A 112 12.63 14.44 15.45
CA GLY A 112 13.47 13.32 15.01
C GLY A 112 13.89 13.55 13.56
N GLY A 113 15.20 13.65 13.32
CA GLY A 113 15.81 13.94 12.02
C GLY A 113 15.18 13.21 10.84
N ASP A 114 15.16 13.92 9.70
CA ASP A 114 14.47 13.58 8.46
C ASP A 114 14.62 12.11 8.06
N SER A 115 13.67 11.32 8.54
CA SER A 115 13.62 9.88 8.36
C SER A 115 13.19 9.51 6.94
N ARG A 116 12.67 10.47 6.16
CA ARG A 116 12.25 10.28 4.76
C ARG A 116 13.47 10.09 3.85
N SER A 117 14.56 10.79 4.18
CA SER A 117 15.81 10.80 3.42
C SER A 117 16.68 9.54 3.55
N LYS A 118 16.28 8.55 4.37
CA LYS A 118 17.08 7.32 4.60
C LYS A 118 16.75 6.15 3.67
N LEU A 119 15.60 6.17 2.99
CA LEU A 119 15.24 5.08 2.07
C LEU A 119 15.83 5.34 0.70
N SER A 120 16.39 4.31 0.08
CA SER A 120 16.77 4.37 -1.33
C SER A 120 15.53 4.61 -2.21
N PRO A 121 15.67 5.20 -3.41
CA PRO A 121 14.53 5.41 -4.32
C PRO A 121 13.76 4.12 -4.64
N THR A 122 14.44 2.97 -4.63
CA THR A 122 13.81 1.66 -4.84
C THR A 122 12.92 1.27 -3.64
N GLU A 123 13.38 1.53 -2.42
CA GLU A 123 12.61 1.27 -1.21
C GLU A 123 11.44 2.23 -1.06
N GLN A 124 11.61 3.50 -1.39
CA GLN A 124 10.53 4.50 -1.40
C GLN A 124 9.38 4.04 -2.30
N ARG A 125 9.72 3.67 -3.54
CA ARG A 125 8.77 3.11 -4.51
C ARG A 125 8.08 1.85 -4.00
N GLU A 126 8.84 0.94 -3.40
CA GLU A 126 8.28 -0.30 -2.87
C GLU A 126 7.40 -0.05 -1.64
N GLU A 127 7.71 0.89 -0.75
CA GLU A 127 6.83 1.26 0.37
C GLU A 127 5.53 1.90 -0.11
N SER A 128 5.59 2.79 -1.11
CA SER A 128 4.37 3.32 -1.75
C SER A 128 3.49 2.20 -2.31
N ARG A 129 4.09 1.25 -3.04
CA ARG A 129 3.37 0.08 -3.56
C ARG A 129 2.83 -0.84 -2.48
N ARG A 130 3.55 -1.02 -1.37
CA ARG A 130 3.07 -1.80 -0.22
C ARG A 130 1.88 -1.12 0.45
N ALA A 131 1.89 0.20 0.57
CA ALA A 131 0.74 0.95 1.07
C ALA A 131 -0.48 0.74 0.17
N ALA A 132 -0.35 0.94 -1.14
CA ALA A 132 -1.44 0.66 -2.08
C ALA A 132 -1.95 -0.79 -1.99
N ARG A 133 -1.05 -1.77 -1.92
CA ARG A 133 -1.43 -3.19 -1.73
C ARG A 133 -2.24 -3.41 -0.47
N ARG A 134 -1.82 -2.86 0.67
CA ARG A 134 -2.54 -3.00 1.93
C ARG A 134 -3.89 -2.31 1.88
N LEU A 135 -4.00 -1.15 1.22
CA LEU A 135 -5.28 -0.45 1.05
C LEU A 135 -6.27 -1.29 0.23
N VAL A 136 -5.82 -1.93 -0.85
CA VAL A 136 -6.68 -2.82 -1.66
C VAL A 136 -7.04 -4.10 -0.90
N ALA A 137 -6.08 -4.70 -0.18
CA ALA A 137 -6.31 -5.97 0.51
C ALA A 137 -7.11 -5.84 1.81
N PHE A 138 -6.93 -4.75 2.56
CA PHE A 138 -7.44 -4.60 3.92
C PHE A 138 -8.28 -3.32 4.15
N GLY A 139 -8.37 -2.43 3.16
CA GLY A 139 -9.06 -1.15 3.27
C GLY A 139 -8.35 -0.12 4.16
N PHE A 140 -8.84 1.11 4.12
CA PHE A 140 -8.40 2.21 4.97
C PHE A 140 -8.61 2.00 6.48
N PRO A 141 -9.69 1.34 6.96
CA PRO A 141 -9.93 1.20 8.40
C PRO A 141 -8.82 0.42 9.11
N SER A 142 -8.28 -0.62 8.44
CA SER A 142 -7.17 -1.42 8.96
C SER A 142 -5.82 -0.67 8.98
N GLN A 143 -5.72 0.44 8.25
CA GLN A 143 -4.49 1.22 8.07
C GLN A 143 -4.48 2.53 8.88
N GLY A 144 -5.47 2.73 9.75
CA GLY A 144 -5.54 3.88 10.68
C GLY A 144 -6.46 5.02 10.24
N ILE A 145 -7.35 4.80 9.27
CA ILE A 145 -8.41 5.74 8.89
C ILE A 145 -9.76 5.02 9.04
N PRO A 146 -10.31 4.93 10.28
CA PRO A 146 -11.49 4.08 10.57
C PRO A 146 -12.79 4.59 9.92
N GLU A 147 -12.89 5.90 9.68
CA GLU A 147 -14.06 6.55 9.07
C GLU A 147 -14.24 6.18 7.58
N GLU A 148 -13.16 5.79 6.89
CA GLU A 148 -13.20 5.56 5.46
C GLU A 148 -13.53 4.10 5.13
N GLN A 149 -14.80 3.82 4.86
CA GLN A 149 -15.27 2.48 4.53
C GLN A 149 -15.25 2.17 3.02
N ARG A 150 -14.97 3.14 2.15
CA ARG A 150 -14.95 2.90 0.71
C ARG A 150 -13.81 1.94 0.34
N GLU A 151 -14.14 1.01 -0.54
CA GLU A 151 -13.17 0.06 -1.08
C GLU A 151 -12.37 0.70 -2.22
N VAL A 152 -11.12 0.26 -2.36
CA VAL A 152 -10.27 0.65 -3.47
C VAL A 152 -9.90 -0.57 -4.31
N GLU A 153 -9.81 -0.36 -5.61
CA GLU A 153 -9.35 -1.37 -6.55
C GLU A 153 -8.08 -0.91 -7.27
N ALA A 154 -7.21 -1.86 -7.61
CA ALA A 154 -5.97 -1.58 -8.32
C ALA A 154 -6.18 -1.58 -9.83
N ILE A 155 -5.68 -0.55 -10.49
CA ILE A 155 -5.81 -0.33 -11.92
C ILE A 155 -4.42 -0.28 -12.57
N GLN A 156 -4.30 -0.98 -13.68
CA GLN A 156 -3.14 -0.94 -14.57
C GLN A 156 -3.61 -0.94 -16.02
N ASN A 157 -3.16 0.04 -16.81
CA ASN A 157 -3.52 0.19 -18.22
C ASN A 157 -5.05 0.15 -18.45
N GLY A 158 -5.82 0.83 -17.59
CA GLY A 158 -7.28 0.89 -17.65
C GLY A 158 -8.00 -0.40 -17.23
N LYS A 159 -7.29 -1.41 -16.75
CA LYS A 159 -7.87 -2.69 -16.30
C LYS A 159 -7.67 -2.90 -14.82
N ILE A 160 -8.66 -3.52 -14.18
CA ILE A 160 -8.54 -4.01 -12.80
C ILE A 160 -7.50 -5.13 -12.78
N VAL A 161 -6.55 -5.05 -11.85
CA VAL A 161 -5.49 -6.03 -11.70
C VAL A 161 -5.34 -6.46 -10.24
N GLU A 162 -4.97 -7.72 -10.05
CA GLU A 162 -4.52 -8.20 -8.75
C GLU A 162 -3.15 -7.60 -8.43
N THR A 163 -3.07 -6.89 -7.31
CA THR A 163 -1.90 -6.08 -6.91
C THR A 163 -0.61 -6.88 -6.77
N SER A 164 -0.73 -8.18 -6.46
CA SER A 164 0.39 -9.10 -6.30
C SER A 164 1.09 -9.41 -7.62
N PHE A 165 0.36 -9.30 -8.73
CA PHE A 165 0.83 -9.60 -10.09
C PHE A 165 1.08 -8.35 -10.94
N ALA A 166 0.68 -7.16 -10.48
CA ALA A 166 0.91 -5.90 -11.16
C ALA A 166 2.42 -5.63 -11.35
N LYS A 167 2.80 -5.20 -12.57
CA LYS A 167 4.20 -4.94 -12.95
C LYS A 167 4.36 -3.58 -13.61
N GLY A 168 5.36 -2.80 -13.22
CA GLY A 168 5.57 -1.46 -13.77
C GLY A 168 4.69 -0.43 -13.09
N GLU A 169 4.14 0.52 -13.84
CA GLU A 169 3.28 1.56 -13.30
C GLU A 169 1.83 1.07 -13.15
N TRP A 170 1.27 1.33 -11.97
CA TRP A 170 -0.10 1.00 -11.60
C TRP A 170 -0.52 1.90 -10.45
N GLY A 171 -1.82 1.94 -10.18
CA GLY A 171 -2.41 2.80 -9.16
C GLY A 171 -3.66 2.20 -8.55
N ILE A 172 -4.31 2.96 -7.69
CA ILE A 172 -5.59 2.60 -7.08
C ILE A 172 -6.62 3.69 -7.35
N ARG A 173 -7.90 3.32 -7.31
CA ARG A 173 -9.03 4.25 -7.37
C ARG A 173 -10.14 3.79 -6.43
N TRP A 174 -11.09 4.68 -6.13
CA TRP A 174 -12.36 4.28 -5.53
C TRP A 174 -13.11 3.31 -6.43
N LYS A 175 -13.69 2.30 -5.79
CA LYS A 175 -14.63 1.36 -6.41
C LYS A 175 -16.03 1.98 -6.53
#